data_AF-Q9LB82-F1
#
_entry.id   AF-Q9LB82-F1
#
_cell.length_a   1.000
_cell.length_b   1.000
_cell.length_c   1.000
_cell.angle_alpha   90.00
_cell.angle_beta   90.00
_cell.angle_gamma   90.00
#
_symmetry.space_group_name_H-M   'P 1'
#
loop_
_entity.id
_entity.type
_entity.pdbx_description
1 polymer ?
#
loop_
_entity_poly.entity_id
_entity_poly.type
_entity_poly.pdbx_seq_one_letter_code
_entity_poly.pdbx_strand_id
1 'polypeptide(L)'
;GKTGLCLNNLTLNSNASMDYGKDLDLTIQGHSTNNQGRMNLFVQDGRVATLNAGHQASMIFNNLVDSTTGFYKPLIKINNAQNLTKNKEHVLVRARNIDYNLVGVQGASYDNIFASNTNLQEQFKERLALYNNNNRMDICVVRKNNLNDIKACGMAIGNQAMC
;
A
#
# COMPACT_ATOMS: atom_id res chain seq x y z
N GLY A 1 17.43 -18.63 9.37
CA GLY A 1 16.52 -19.68 8.87
C GLY A 1 15.27 -18.98 8.39
N LYS A 2 14.72 -19.37 7.24
CA LYS A 2 13.43 -18.85 6.78
C LYS A 2 12.33 -19.52 7.59
N THR A 3 11.50 -18.74 8.27
CA THR A 3 10.27 -19.29 8.85
C THR A 3 9.28 -19.44 7.71
N GLY A 4 8.89 -20.68 7.39
CA GLY A 4 7.88 -20.94 6.36
C GLY A 4 6.49 -20.90 6.99
N LEU A 5 5.61 -20.02 6.50
CA LEU A 5 4.20 -20.01 6.85
C LEU A 5 3.38 -20.43 5.64
N CYS A 6 2.65 -21.53 5.77
CA CYS A 6 1.76 -22.04 4.73
C CYS A 6 0.31 -21.85 5.17
N LEU A 7 -0.48 -21.13 4.36
CA LEU A 7 -1.89 -20.88 4.62
C LEU A 7 -2.74 -21.42 3.48
N ASN A 8 -3.95 -21.90 3.80
CA ASN A 8 -4.95 -22.20 2.78
C ASN A 8 -5.49 -20.89 2.18
N ASN A 9 -5.99 -19.99 3.01
CA ASN A 9 -6.45 -18.66 2.60
C ASN A 9 -5.91 -17.61 3.58
N LEU A 10 -5.75 -16.38 3.12
CA LEU A 10 -5.42 -15.22 3.96
C LEU A 10 -6.50 -14.15 3.79
N THR A 11 -7.04 -13.65 4.90
CA THR A 11 -7.91 -12.47 4.90
C THR A 11 -7.37 -11.45 5.89
N LEU A 12 -6.96 -10.28 5.39
CA LEU A 12 -6.66 -9.11 6.20
C LEU A 12 -7.91 -8.23 6.27
N ASN A 13 -8.56 -8.18 7.43
CA ASN A 13 -9.75 -7.36 7.64
C ASN A 13 -9.38 -5.90 7.95
N SER A 14 -10.41 -5.04 7.99
CA SER A 14 -10.25 -3.62 8.27
C SER A 14 -9.46 -3.38 9.55
N ASN A 15 -8.48 -2.47 9.49
CA ASN A 15 -7.53 -2.15 10.56
C ASN A 15 -6.55 -3.28 10.96
N ALA A 16 -6.62 -4.47 10.35
CA ALA A 16 -5.57 -5.47 10.51
C ALA A 16 -4.28 -4.98 9.83
N SER A 17 -3.14 -5.30 10.44
CA SER A 17 -1.82 -4.98 9.92
C SER A 17 -1.01 -6.26 9.77
N MET A 18 -0.33 -6.39 8.63
CA MET A 18 0.58 -7.49 8.35
C MET A 18 1.97 -6.93 8.04
N ASP A 19 2.95 -7.30 8.85
CA ASP A 19 4.35 -6.98 8.63
C ASP A 19 5.00 -8.12 7.84
N TYR A 20 5.50 -7.82 6.64
CA TYR A 20 6.03 -8.83 5.72
C TYR A 20 7.40 -8.44 5.16
N GLY A 21 8.35 -9.35 5.27
CA GLY A 21 9.74 -9.17 4.86
C GLY A 21 10.34 -10.46 4.30
N LYS A 22 11.57 -10.38 3.78
CA LYS A 22 12.25 -11.48 3.06
C LYS A 22 12.51 -12.72 3.93
N ASP A 23 12.52 -12.55 5.26
CA ASP A 23 12.85 -13.61 6.23
C ASP A 23 11.65 -14.53 6.51
N LEU A 24 10.43 -14.12 6.10
CA LEU A 24 9.22 -14.93 6.11
C LEU A 24 8.93 -15.44 4.70
N ASP A 25 8.91 -16.76 4.53
CA ASP A 25 8.44 -17.38 3.29
C ASP A 25 6.95 -17.70 3.44
N LEU A 26 6.09 -16.81 2.95
CA LEU A 26 4.64 -16.97 3.04
C LEU A 26 4.09 -17.55 1.73
N THR A 27 3.53 -18.75 1.82
CA THR A 27 2.80 -19.39 0.73
C THR A 27 1.33 -19.47 1.05
N ILE A 28 0.48 -18.88 0.20
CA ILE A 28 -0.98 -18.98 0.29
C ILE A 28 -1.47 -19.87 -0.84
N GLN A 29 -1.99 -21.05 -0.53
CA GLN A 29 -2.41 -22.03 -1.55
C GLN A 29 -3.68 -21.61 -2.30
N GLY A 30 -4.61 -20.99 -1.58
CA GLY A 30 -5.90 -20.51 -2.05
C GLY A 30 -5.90 -19.02 -2.36
N HIS A 31 -6.87 -18.31 -1.77
CA HIS A 31 -7.14 -16.91 -2.00
C HIS A 31 -6.46 -16.00 -0.98
N SER A 32 -6.10 -14.80 -1.41
CA SER A 32 -5.65 -13.72 -0.54
C SER A 32 -6.59 -12.53 -0.66
N THR A 33 -7.20 -12.12 0.45
CA THR A 33 -8.10 -10.97 0.48
C THR A 33 -7.54 -9.91 1.42
N ASN A 34 -7.22 -8.74 0.88
CA ASN A 34 -7.00 -7.55 1.69
C ASN A 34 -8.28 -6.71 1.70
N ASN A 35 -9.07 -6.86 2.77
CA ASN A 35 -10.29 -6.11 3.03
C ASN A 35 -10.00 -4.89 3.92
N GLN A 36 -9.45 -3.84 3.31
CA GLN A 36 -9.16 -2.56 3.99
C GLN A 36 -8.12 -2.70 5.14
N GLY A 37 -7.31 -3.76 5.12
CA GLY A 37 -6.15 -3.95 5.98
C GLY A 37 -4.90 -3.31 5.38
N ARG A 38 -3.81 -3.30 6.15
CA ARG A 38 -2.51 -2.74 5.74
C ARG A 38 -1.44 -3.82 5.70
N MET A 39 -0.76 -3.94 4.56
CA MET A 39 0.47 -4.72 4.43
C MET A 39 1.67 -3.78 4.52
N ASN A 40 2.50 -3.93 5.55
CA ASN A 40 3.77 -3.21 5.68
C ASN A 40 4.89 -4.11 5.15
N LEU A 41 5.45 -3.71 4.01
CA LEU A 41 6.58 -4.38 3.38
C LEU A 41 7.88 -3.69 3.79
N PHE A 42 8.89 -4.49 4.13
CA PHE A 42 10.21 -3.98 4.48
C PHE A 42 11.19 -4.20 3.35
N VAL A 43 11.90 -3.13 2.96
CA VAL A 43 12.99 -3.24 1.99
C VAL A 43 14.20 -3.87 2.68
N GLN A 44 14.68 -4.97 2.11
CA GLN A 44 15.86 -5.69 2.57
C GLN A 44 16.70 -6.10 1.34
N ASP A 45 18.00 -5.84 1.38
CA ASP A 45 18.94 -6.06 0.27
C ASP A 45 18.45 -5.46 -1.07
N GLY A 46 17.82 -4.29 -0.97
CA GLY A 46 17.29 -3.54 -2.10
C GLY A 46 16.05 -4.13 -2.78
N ARG A 47 15.36 -5.09 -2.14
CA ARG A 47 14.12 -5.73 -2.64
C ARG A 47 13.06 -5.79 -1.55
N VAL A 48 11.85 -6.13 -1.97
CA VAL A 48 10.72 -6.45 -1.09
C VAL A 48 10.26 -7.88 -1.33
N ALA A 49 9.66 -8.50 -0.31
CA ALA A 49 9.07 -9.81 -0.44
C ALA A 49 7.80 -9.76 -1.32
N THR A 50 7.62 -10.78 -2.16
CA THR A 50 6.40 -10.95 -2.96
C THR A 50 5.38 -11.76 -2.16
N LEU A 51 4.15 -11.28 -2.08
CA LEU A 51 3.02 -12.08 -1.57
C LEU A 51 2.53 -13.00 -2.70
N ASN A 52 2.63 -14.31 -2.50
CA ASN A 52 2.20 -15.30 -3.50
C ASN A 52 0.88 -15.94 -3.08
N ALA A 53 -0.17 -15.75 -3.88
CA ALA A 53 -1.45 -16.43 -3.74
C ALA A 53 -1.64 -17.42 -4.90
N GLY A 54 -2.00 -18.66 -4.59
CA GLY A 54 -2.17 -19.72 -5.58
C GLY A 54 -3.40 -19.55 -6.47
N HIS A 55 -4.38 -18.75 -6.03
CA HIS A 55 -5.61 -18.43 -6.77
C HIS A 55 -5.75 -16.91 -6.96
N GLN A 56 -6.82 -16.30 -6.47
CA GLN A 56 -7.12 -14.87 -6.63
C GLN A 56 -6.57 -14.05 -5.47
N ALA A 57 -6.08 -12.84 -5.78
CA ALA A 57 -5.85 -11.79 -4.80
C ALA A 57 -6.91 -10.69 -4.93
N SER A 58 -7.55 -10.31 -3.84
CA SER A 58 -8.58 -9.25 -3.83
C SER A 58 -8.11 -8.06 -3.00
N MET A 59 -8.09 -6.88 -3.63
CA MET A 59 -7.75 -5.60 -3.02
C MET A 59 -9.01 -4.78 -2.85
N ILE A 60 -9.56 -4.77 -1.64
CA ILE A 60 -10.81 -4.08 -1.32
C ILE A 60 -10.48 -2.82 -0.52
N PHE A 61 -10.89 -1.67 -1.02
CA PHE A 61 -10.55 -0.37 -0.47
C PHE A 61 -11.76 0.56 -0.46
N ASN A 62 -11.64 1.68 0.26
CA ASN A 62 -12.66 2.71 0.33
C ASN A 62 -12.04 4.10 0.08
N ASN A 63 -12.86 5.14 0.18
CA ASN A 63 -12.44 6.54 0.03
C ASN A 63 -12.28 7.25 1.38
N LEU A 64 -12.09 6.52 2.48
CA LEU A 64 -11.85 7.12 3.78
C LEU A 64 -10.49 7.81 3.78
N VAL A 65 -10.53 9.12 3.98
CA VAL A 65 -9.33 9.95 4.16
C VAL A 65 -8.86 9.83 5.61
N ASP A 66 -7.59 9.51 5.79
CA ASP A 66 -6.92 9.52 7.08
C ASP A 66 -6.67 10.97 7.48
N SER A 67 -7.25 11.41 8.61
CA SER A 67 -7.16 12.80 9.09
C SER A 67 -5.74 13.24 9.42
N THR A 68 -4.85 12.31 9.77
CA THR A 68 -3.44 12.61 10.07
C THR A 68 -2.69 12.98 8.81
N THR A 69 -2.92 12.23 7.72
CA THR A 69 -2.21 12.41 6.45
C THR A 69 -2.93 13.31 5.46
N GLY A 70 -4.24 13.49 5.59
CA GLY A 70 -5.09 14.16 4.60
C GLY A 70 -5.28 13.37 3.31
N PHE A 71 -5.00 12.06 3.31
CA PHE A 71 -5.08 11.21 2.12
C PHE A 71 -5.64 9.81 2.41
N TYR A 72 -5.92 9.02 1.37
CA TYR A 72 -6.46 7.67 1.54
C TYR A 72 -5.53 6.76 2.34
N LYS A 73 -6.12 5.90 3.16
CA LYS A 73 -5.37 4.87 3.90
C LYS A 73 -4.71 3.89 2.91
N PRO A 74 -3.40 3.66 3.01
CA PRO A 74 -2.73 2.70 2.13
C PRO A 74 -3.10 1.26 2.50
N LEU A 75 -3.33 0.44 1.48
CA LEU A 75 -3.46 -1.02 1.59
C LEU A 75 -2.09 -1.69 1.61
N ILE A 76 -1.10 -1.10 0.91
CA ILE A 76 0.28 -1.55 0.89
C ILE A 76 1.19 -0.37 1.21
N LYS A 77 2.05 -0.55 2.21
CA LYS A 77 3.05 0.42 2.64
C LYS A 77 4.44 -0.21 2.49
N ILE A 78 5.30 0.37 1.67
CA ILE A 78 6.71 -0.02 1.56
C ILE A 78 7.54 0.92 2.42
N ASN A 79 8.10 0.41 3.52
CA ASN A 79 9.00 1.17 4.38
C ASN A 79 10.43 1.12 3.84
N ASN A 80 11.15 2.24 4.00
CA ASN A 80 12.53 2.41 3.51
C ASN A 80 12.65 2.23 1.99
N ALA A 81 11.66 2.72 1.24
CA ALA A 81 11.57 2.61 -0.21
C ALA A 81 12.74 3.27 -0.95
N GLN A 82 13.42 4.24 -0.34
CA GLN A 82 14.66 4.85 -0.88
C GLN A 82 15.78 3.82 -1.07
N ASN A 83 15.75 2.69 -0.35
CA ASN A 83 16.75 1.63 -0.46
C ASN A 83 16.45 0.63 -1.57
N LEU A 84 15.30 0.72 -2.27
CA LEU A 84 14.98 -0.17 -3.38
C LEU A 84 16.02 -0.04 -4.49
N THR A 85 16.40 -1.18 -5.09
CA THR A 85 17.21 -1.18 -6.30
C THR A 85 16.44 -0.47 -7.42
N LYS A 86 16.97 0.65 -7.90
CA LYS A 86 16.37 1.43 -8.98
C LYS A 86 16.41 0.65 -10.30
N ASN A 87 15.52 1.02 -11.22
CA ASN A 87 15.45 0.46 -12.59
C ASN A 87 15.28 -1.07 -12.61
N LYS A 88 14.62 -1.61 -11.58
CA LYS A 88 14.32 -3.03 -11.44
C LYS A 88 12.86 -3.21 -11.06
N GLU A 89 12.22 -4.22 -11.64
CA GLU A 89 10.87 -4.61 -11.25
C GLU A 89 10.88 -5.24 -9.84
N HIS A 90 10.01 -4.74 -8.97
CA HIS A 90 9.76 -5.28 -7.64
C HIS A 90 8.31 -5.77 -7.57
N VAL A 91 8.13 -7.09 -7.66
CA VAL A 91 6.79 -7.70 -7.65
C VAL A 91 6.27 -7.75 -6.21
N LEU A 92 5.19 -7.01 -5.92
CA LEU A 92 4.59 -6.96 -4.58
C LEU A 92 3.63 -8.12 -4.33
N VAL A 93 2.81 -8.45 -5.33
CA VAL A 93 1.75 -9.46 -5.25
C VAL A 93 1.75 -10.27 -6.54
N ARG A 94 1.68 -11.59 -6.40
CA ARG A 94 1.54 -12.53 -7.50
C ARG A 94 0.35 -13.45 -7.22
N ALA A 95 -0.58 -13.51 -8.17
CA ALA A 95 -1.80 -14.30 -8.13
C ALA A 95 -2.22 -14.65 -9.56
N ARG A 96 -3.16 -15.58 -9.73
CA ARG A 96 -3.74 -15.88 -11.06
C ARG A 96 -4.53 -14.69 -11.60
N ASN A 97 -5.32 -14.05 -10.72
CA ASN A 97 -6.07 -12.84 -10.99
C ASN A 97 -5.92 -11.89 -9.80
N ILE A 98 -5.94 -10.58 -10.07
CA ILE A 98 -5.95 -9.55 -9.04
C ILE A 98 -7.18 -8.69 -9.25
N ASP A 99 -8.11 -8.75 -8.29
CA ASP A 99 -9.36 -8.01 -8.33
C ASP A 99 -9.28 -6.77 -7.46
N TYR A 100 -9.77 -5.65 -7.98
CA TYR A 100 -9.82 -4.37 -7.27
C TYR A 100 -11.29 -4.03 -7.01
N ASN A 101 -11.63 -3.73 -5.75
CA ASN A 101 -13.01 -3.47 -5.36
C ASN A 101 -13.08 -2.21 -4.50
N LEU A 102 -13.88 -1.24 -4.94
CA LEU A 102 -14.22 -0.06 -4.14
C LEU A 102 -15.49 -0.36 -3.34
N VAL A 103 -15.43 -0.20 -2.02
CA VAL A 103 -16.57 -0.33 -1.11
C VAL A 103 -16.88 1.01 -0.45
N GLY A 104 -18.16 1.25 -0.17
CA GLY A 104 -18.59 2.42 0.60
C GLY A 104 -18.07 2.39 2.04
N VAL A 105 -18.01 3.55 2.67
CA VAL A 105 -17.76 3.67 4.12
C VAL A 105 -19.11 3.79 4.80
N GLN A 106 -19.35 3.00 5.85
CA GLN A 106 -20.61 3.05 6.61
C GLN A 106 -20.80 4.48 7.20
N GLY A 107 -21.90 5.14 6.85
CA GLY A 107 -22.19 6.53 7.29
C GLY A 107 -21.57 7.64 6.43
N ALA A 108 -20.80 7.31 5.38
CA ALA A 108 -20.43 8.27 4.35
C ALA A 108 -21.49 8.22 3.24
N SER A 109 -22.03 9.38 2.86
CA SER A 109 -22.90 9.44 1.69
C SER A 109 -22.14 8.94 0.47
N TYR A 110 -22.80 8.10 -0.32
CA TYR A 110 -22.32 7.66 -1.64
C TYR A 110 -22.18 8.83 -2.63
N ASP A 111 -22.48 10.07 -2.22
CA ASP A 111 -22.43 11.30 -3.02
C ASP A 111 -21.02 11.69 -3.51
N ASN A 112 -19.97 11.06 -3.01
CA ASN A 112 -18.60 11.22 -3.52
C ASN A 112 -18.03 9.95 -4.16
N ILE A 113 -18.90 9.06 -4.67
CA ILE A 113 -18.57 8.49 -5.98
C ILE A 113 -18.74 9.65 -6.96
N PHE A 114 -17.79 10.59 -6.98
CA PHE A 114 -17.36 11.03 -8.29
C PHE A 114 -17.08 9.70 -8.99
N ALA A 115 -17.93 9.38 -9.95
CA ALA A 115 -17.68 8.35 -10.93
C ALA A 115 -16.43 8.82 -11.66
N SER A 116 -15.29 8.72 -10.99
CA SER A 116 -14.00 8.83 -11.59
C SER A 116 -14.04 7.70 -12.59
N ASN A 117 -14.17 8.05 -13.87
CA ASN A 117 -13.97 7.14 -15.01
C ASN A 117 -12.54 6.55 -15.03
N THR A 118 -11.85 6.55 -13.90
CA THR A 118 -10.58 5.92 -13.61
C THR A 118 -10.84 4.48 -13.23
N ASN A 119 -10.26 3.57 -14.01
CA ASN A 119 -10.13 2.15 -13.73
C ASN A 119 -9.82 1.91 -12.23
N LEU A 120 -10.49 0.94 -11.58
CA LEU A 120 -10.29 0.61 -10.16
C LEU A 120 -8.83 0.30 -9.82
N GLN A 121 -8.06 -0.20 -10.80
CA GLN A 121 -6.62 -0.38 -10.68
C GLN A 121 -5.87 0.95 -10.48
N GLU A 122 -6.26 2.03 -11.16
CA GLU A 122 -5.65 3.36 -10.97
C GLU A 122 -5.96 3.91 -9.59
N GLN A 123 -7.20 3.76 -9.12
CA GLN A 123 -7.57 4.15 -7.75
C GLN A 123 -6.76 3.34 -6.72
N PHE A 124 -6.52 2.05 -6.96
CA PHE A 124 -5.68 1.24 -6.10
C PHE A 124 -4.24 1.76 -6.01
N LYS A 125 -3.67 2.32 -7.08
CA LYS A 125 -2.29 2.87 -7.04
C LYS A 125 -2.14 3.98 -6.00
N GLU A 126 -3.17 4.78 -5.77
CA GLU A 126 -3.16 5.80 -4.71
C GLU A 126 -3.11 5.20 -3.29
N ARG A 127 -3.49 3.92 -3.15
CA ARG A 127 -3.44 3.14 -1.89
C ARG A 127 -2.18 2.28 -1.76
N LEU A 128 -1.24 2.39 -2.70
CA LEU A 128 0.13 1.93 -2.53
C LEU A 128 0.99 3.12 -2.10
N ALA A 129 1.74 2.99 -1.02
CA ALA A 129 2.56 4.08 -0.48
C ALA A 129 4.01 3.66 -0.29
N LEU A 130 4.94 4.47 -0.79
CA LEU A 130 6.38 4.30 -0.63
C LEU A 130 6.87 5.33 0.39
N TYR A 131 7.60 4.87 1.40
CA TYR A 131 8.06 5.72 2.49
C TYR A 131 9.58 5.79 2.57
N ASN A 132 10.09 7.01 2.74
CA ASN A 132 11.46 7.31 3.11
C ASN A 132 11.47 8.03 4.46
N ASN A 133 12.10 7.42 5.47
CA ASN A 133 12.18 7.97 6.84
C ASN A 133 10.80 8.46 7.37
N ASN A 134 9.78 7.62 7.25
CA ASN A 134 8.38 7.88 7.62
C ASN A 134 7.64 8.97 6.81
N ASN A 135 8.28 9.60 5.82
CA ASN A 135 7.61 10.49 4.88
C ASN A 135 7.28 9.75 3.58
N ARG A 136 6.10 10.01 3.02
CA ARG A 136 5.66 9.40 1.75
C ARG A 136 6.40 10.05 0.58
N MET A 137 6.91 9.26 -0.35
CA MET A 137 7.75 9.73 -1.46
C MET A 137 7.16 9.47 -2.86
N ASP A 138 6.18 8.57 -2.98
CA ASP A 138 5.45 8.33 -4.24
C ASP A 138 4.46 9.45 -4.56
N ILE A 139 3.76 9.95 -3.53
CA ILE A 139 2.79 11.04 -3.63
C ILE A 139 3.03 11.98 -2.45
N CYS A 140 3.33 13.25 -2.75
CA CYS A 140 3.42 14.30 -1.76
C CYS A 140 2.07 14.96 -1.54
N VAL A 141 1.42 14.63 -0.41
CA VAL A 141 0.14 15.20 -0.02
C VAL A 141 0.40 16.54 0.66
N VAL A 142 0.06 17.64 0.00
CA VAL A 142 0.26 19.00 0.53
C VAL A 142 -1.08 19.62 0.88
N ARG A 143 -1.36 19.77 2.18
CA ARG A 143 -2.59 20.42 2.64
C ARG A 143 -2.46 21.94 2.59
N LYS A 144 -3.59 22.61 2.38
CA LYS A 144 -3.65 24.08 2.32
C LYS A 144 -3.00 24.71 3.56
N ASN A 145 -2.11 25.67 3.34
CA ASN A 145 -1.40 26.42 4.38
C ASN A 145 -0.54 25.55 5.32
N ASN A 146 -0.08 24.37 4.89
CA ASN A 146 0.78 23.51 5.69
C ASN A 146 2.18 23.37 5.09
N LEU A 147 3.10 24.25 5.52
CA LEU A 147 4.50 24.21 5.08
C LEU A 147 5.22 22.92 5.51
N ASN A 148 4.79 22.28 6.59
CA ASN A 148 5.41 21.04 7.05
C ASN A 148 5.19 19.89 6.06
N ASP A 149 4.06 19.86 5.35
CA ASP A 149 3.80 18.85 4.32
C ASP A 149 4.79 19.00 3.15
N ILE A 150 5.14 20.25 2.78
CA ILE A 150 6.13 20.55 1.74
C ILE A 150 7.53 20.12 2.19
N LYS A 151 7.92 20.45 3.42
CA LYS A 151 9.21 20.05 3.99
C LYS A 151 9.35 18.55 4.12
N ALA A 152 8.30 17.86 4.57
CA ALA A 152 8.24 16.41 4.64
C ALA A 152 8.43 15.77 3.27
N CYS A 153 7.76 16.30 2.24
CA CYS A 153 7.98 15.89 0.85
C CYS A 153 9.44 16.12 0.41
N GLY A 154 9.99 17.32 0.65
CA GLY A 154 11.37 17.67 0.33
C GLY A 154 12.37 16.69 0.94
N MET A 155 12.22 16.35 2.22
CA MET A 155 13.02 15.33 2.90
C MET A 155 12.83 13.93 2.28
N ALA A 156 11.60 13.55 1.94
CA ALA A 156 11.29 12.23 1.38
C ALA A 156 11.93 12.00 0.01
N ILE A 157 11.93 13.03 -0.84
CA ILE A 157 12.45 12.96 -2.23
C ILE A 157 13.89 13.46 -2.36
N GLY A 158 14.48 14.03 -1.29
CA GLY A 158 15.84 14.56 -1.30
C GLY A 158 15.98 15.93 -1.99
N ASN A 159 14.93 16.76 -2.01
CA ASN A 159 14.96 18.09 -2.59
C ASN A 159 15.16 19.16 -1.50
N GLN A 160 16.38 19.70 -1.42
CA GLN A 160 16.76 20.71 -0.44
C GLN A 160 16.03 22.06 -0.62
N ALA A 161 15.62 22.41 -1.84
CA ALA A 161 14.90 23.67 -2.09
C ALA A 161 13.48 23.68 -1.48
N MET A 162 12.97 22.51 -1.09
CA MET A 162 11.67 22.34 -0.44
C MET A 162 11.76 22.24 1.09
N CYS A 163 12.97 22.20 1.66
CA CYS A 163 13.22 21.97 3.10
C CYS A 163 13.32 23.26 3.91
#